data_AF-F3CG95-F1
#
_entry.id   AF-F3CG95-F1
#
_cell.length_a   1.000
_cell.length_b   1.000
_cell.length_c   1.000
_cell.angle_alpha   90.00
_cell.angle_beta   90.00
_cell.angle_gamma   90.00
#
_symmetry.space_group_name_H-M   'P 1'
#
loop_
_entity.id
_entity.type
_entity.pdbx_description
1 polymer ?
#
loop_
_entity_poly.entity_id
_entity_poly.type
_entity_poly.pdbx_seq_one_letter_code
_entity_poly.pdbx_strand_id
1 'polypeptide(L)'
;GAGFPTGVKWGLMPKDESMNIRYLLCNADEMEPNTWKDRMLMEQLPHLLVEGMLISARALKAYRGYIFLRGEYVTAAKHLNR
;
A
#
# COMPACT_ATOMS: atom_id res chain seq x y z
N GLY A 1 12.35 8.55 -3.70
CA GLY A 1 11.54 8.00 -2.58
C GLY A 1 12.24 8.25 -1.26
N ALA A 2 11.55 8.08 -0.12
CA ALA A 2 12.09 8.45 1.21
C ALA A 2 13.26 7.57 1.72
N GLY A 3 13.44 6.36 1.17
CA GLY A 3 14.57 5.48 1.53
C GLY A 3 14.58 4.99 2.99
N PHE A 4 13.46 5.10 3.71
CA PHE A 4 13.39 4.75 5.13
C PHE A 4 13.11 3.24 5.33
N PRO A 5 13.86 2.54 6.21
CA PRO A 5 13.68 1.10 6.41
C PRO A 5 12.26 0.75 6.89
N THR A 6 11.56 -0.09 6.13
CA THR A 6 10.15 -0.44 6.38
C THR A 6 9.93 -1.06 7.76
N GLY A 7 10.78 -2.00 8.18
CA GLY A 7 10.66 -2.65 9.49
C GLY A 7 10.84 -1.67 10.65
N VAL A 8 11.76 -0.70 10.53
CA VAL A 8 11.94 0.36 11.52
C VAL A 8 10.69 1.22 11.59
N LYS A 9 10.13 1.64 10.44
CA LYS A 9 8.89 2.42 10.38
C LYS A 9 7.74 1.72 11.11
N TRP A 10 7.61 0.42 10.87
CA TRP A 10 6.57 -0.39 11.49
C TRP A 10 6.79 -0.56 13.00
N GLY A 11 8.04 -0.65 13.44
CA GLY A 11 8.40 -0.70 14.86
C GLY A 11 8.09 0.59 15.65
N LEU A 12 7.90 1.72 14.96
CA LEU A 12 7.47 2.99 15.58
C LEU A 12 5.97 3.03 15.88
N MET A 13 5.19 2.06 15.38
CA MET A 13 3.76 1.99 15.69
C MET A 13 3.54 1.78 17.19
N PRO A 14 2.53 2.44 17.80
CA PRO A 14 2.24 2.25 19.22
C PRO A 14 2.03 0.77 19.55
N LYS A 15 2.65 0.30 20.63
CA LYS A 15 2.51 -1.10 21.10
C LYS A 15 1.21 -1.32 21.86
N ASP A 16 0.59 -0.26 22.33
CA ASP A 16 -0.68 -0.32 23.05
C ASP A 16 -1.79 -0.79 22.09
N GLU A 17 -2.38 -1.94 22.43
CA GLU A 17 -3.47 -2.56 21.68
C GLU A 17 -4.84 -2.02 22.10
N SER A 18 -4.91 -1.16 23.13
CA SER A 18 -6.13 -0.45 23.51
C SER A 18 -6.54 0.63 22.48
N MET A 19 -5.62 1.03 21.60
CA MET A 19 -5.93 1.91 20.48
C MET A 19 -6.82 1.21 19.45
N ASN A 20 -8.01 1.77 19.24
CA ASN A 20 -9.15 1.00 18.80
C ASN A 20 -9.15 0.56 17.33
N ILE A 21 -8.40 1.18 16.41
CA ILE A 21 -8.36 0.77 14.99
C ILE A 21 -7.04 1.20 14.35
N ARG A 22 -6.36 0.29 13.65
CA ARG A 22 -5.15 0.59 12.83
C ARG A 22 -5.50 0.55 11.35
N TYR A 23 -4.89 1.45 10.58
CA TYR A 23 -5.08 1.53 9.14
C TYR A 23 -3.76 1.32 8.40
N LEU A 24 -3.84 0.71 7.21
CA LEU A 24 -2.73 0.59 6.28
C LEU A 24 -3.02 1.42 5.04
N LEU A 25 -2.12 2.32 4.67
CA LEU A 25 -2.21 3.10 3.44
C LEU A 25 -1.11 2.65 2.47
N CYS A 26 -1.52 2.09 1.33
CA CYS A 26 -0.64 1.91 0.19
C CYS A 26 -0.66 3.18 -0.65
N ASN A 27 0.48 3.86 -0.72
CA ASN A 27 0.64 4.99 -1.63
C ASN A 27 0.89 4.44 -3.05
N ALA A 28 -0.12 4.55 -3.91
CA ALA A 28 -0.08 4.18 -5.31
C ALA A 28 -0.19 5.43 -6.21
N ASP A 29 0.32 6.55 -5.71
CA ASP A 29 0.37 7.84 -6.38
C ASP A 29 1.82 8.20 -6.76
N GLU A 30 2.29 7.51 -7.80
CA GLU A 30 3.62 7.69 -8.36
C GLU A 30 3.63 8.96 -9.22
N MET A 31 3.85 10.11 -8.57
CA MET A 31 3.86 11.45 -9.18
C MET A 31 5.21 11.87 -9.80
N GLU A 32 6.29 11.18 -9.46
CA GLU A 32 7.65 11.54 -9.91
C GLU A 32 7.77 11.39 -11.44
N PRO A 33 8.27 12.41 -12.17
CA PRO A 33 8.46 12.32 -13.62
C PRO A 33 9.27 11.10 -14.03
N ASN A 34 8.86 10.46 -15.14
CA ASN A 34 9.48 9.25 -15.69
C ASN A 34 9.45 8.00 -14.79
N THR A 35 8.67 8.00 -13.71
CA THR A 35 8.44 6.79 -12.92
C THR A 35 7.11 6.14 -13.28
N TRP A 36 7.13 4.82 -13.45
CA TRP A 36 5.98 4.04 -13.92
C TRP A 36 5.97 2.59 -13.38
N LYS A 37 6.85 2.29 -12.42
CA LYS A 37 6.99 0.95 -11.84
C LYS A 37 5.74 0.56 -11.04
N ASP A 38 5.10 1.51 -10.36
CA ASP A 38 3.91 1.24 -9.54
C ASP A 38 2.71 1.00 -10.46
N ARG A 39 2.61 1.79 -11.54
CA ARG A 39 1.64 1.56 -12.61
C ARG A 39 1.78 0.17 -13.21
N MET A 40 3.00 -0.21 -13.62
CA MET A 40 3.25 -1.52 -14.22
C MET A 40 2.88 -2.67 -13.27
N LEU A 41 3.28 -2.56 -11.99
CA LEU A 41 2.94 -3.55 -10.97
C LEU A 41 1.42 -3.74 -10.87
N MET A 42 0.65 -2.66 -10.77
CA MET A 42 -0.81 -2.77 -10.59
C MET A 42 -1.55 -3.15 -11.87
N GLU A 43 -1.04 -2.77 -13.05
CA GLU A 43 -1.65 -3.16 -14.33
C GLU A 43 -1.35 -4.63 -14.67
N GLN A 44 -0.16 -5.14 -14.36
CA GLN A 44 0.26 -6.48 -14.79
C GLN A 44 0.09 -7.54 -13.69
N LEU A 45 0.35 -7.17 -12.43
CA LEU A 45 0.39 -8.09 -11.28
C LEU A 45 -0.40 -7.53 -10.07
N PRO A 46 -1.68 -7.17 -10.22
CA PRO A 46 -2.47 -6.53 -9.16
C PRO A 46 -2.54 -7.36 -7.87
N HIS A 47 -2.63 -8.69 -7.98
CA HIS A 47 -2.69 -9.57 -6.82
C HIS A 47 -1.41 -9.56 -5.99
N LEU A 48 -0.24 -9.27 -6.58
CA LEU A 48 1.00 -9.15 -5.83
C LEU A 48 0.95 -7.95 -4.87
N LEU A 49 0.33 -6.84 -5.29
CA LEU A 49 0.09 -5.69 -4.42
C LEU A 49 -0.90 -6.06 -3.31
N VAL A 50 -2.03 -6.68 -3.66
CA VAL A 50 -3.07 -7.06 -2.70
C VAL A 50 -2.54 -8.03 -1.64
N GLU A 51 -1.79 -9.06 -2.04
CA GLU A 51 -1.16 -10.00 -1.13
C GLU A 51 -0.15 -9.30 -0.20
N GLY A 52 0.70 -8.42 -0.75
CA GLY A 52 1.62 -7.62 0.05
C GLY A 52 0.91 -6.75 1.08
N MET A 53 -0.24 -6.17 0.72
CA MET A 53 -1.09 -5.42 1.66
C MET A 53 -1.69 -6.31 2.74
N LEU A 54 -2.16 -7.52 2.41
CA LEU A 54 -2.70 -8.47 3.39
C LEU A 54 -1.63 -8.91 4.41
N ILE A 55 -0.43 -9.24 3.94
CA ILE A 55 0.71 -9.62 4.81
C ILE A 55 1.09 -8.43 5.71
N SER A 56 1.20 -7.24 5.15
CA SER A 56 1.52 -6.01 5.88
C SER A 56 0.44 -5.69 6.93
N ALA A 57 -0.84 -5.82 6.56
CA ALA A 57 -1.96 -5.59 7.46
C ALA A 57 -1.96 -6.57 8.62
N ARG A 58 -1.67 -7.86 8.36
CA ARG A 58 -1.52 -8.87 9.40
C ARG A 58 -0.39 -8.54 10.37
N ALA A 59 0.78 -8.17 9.87
CA ALA A 59 1.94 -7.80 10.68
C ALA A 59 1.67 -6.57 11.55
N LEU A 60 0.94 -5.59 11.01
CA LEU A 60 0.62 -4.33 11.67
C LEU A 60 -0.67 -4.35 12.49
N LYS A 61 -1.39 -5.48 12.51
CA LYS A 61 -2.75 -5.59 13.08
C LYS A 61 -3.68 -4.50 12.54
N ALA A 62 -3.56 -4.18 11.25
CA ALA A 62 -4.41 -3.19 10.59
C ALA A 62 -5.80 -3.78 10.32
N TYR A 63 -6.84 -3.04 10.72
CA TYR A 63 -8.23 -3.41 10.48
C TYR A 63 -8.64 -3.18 9.02
N ARG A 64 -8.14 -2.10 8.42
CA ARG A 64 -8.51 -1.71 7.06
C ARG A 64 -7.32 -1.14 6.29
N GLY A 65 -7.20 -1.60 5.04
CA GLY A 65 -6.25 -1.08 4.06
C GLY A 65 -6.93 -0.13 3.07
N TYR A 66 -6.18 0.86 2.59
CA TYR A 66 -6.58 1.74 1.49
C TYR A 66 -5.45 1.80 0.46
N ILE A 67 -5.79 1.73 -0.81
CA ILE A 67 -4.88 2.04 -1.92
C ILE A 67 -5.20 3.47 -2.36
N PHE A 68 -4.28 4.40 -2.11
CA PHE A 68 -4.38 5.75 -2.63
C PHE A 68 -3.87 5.74 -4.07
N LEU A 69 -4.78 5.43 -4.99
CA LEU A 69 -4.45 5.26 -6.40
C LEU A 69 -4.47 6.60 -7.13
N ARG A 70 -3.41 6.85 -7.90
CA ARG A 70 -3.36 7.97 -8.85
C ARG A 70 -4.57 7.95 -9.79
N GLY A 71 -5.23 9.11 -9.95
CA GLY A 71 -6.45 9.23 -10.75
C GLY A 71 -6.29 8.80 -12.22
N GLU A 72 -5.09 8.99 -12.78
CA GLU A 72 -4.77 8.65 -14.17
C GLU A 72 -4.59 7.15 -14.41
N TYR A 73 -4.44 6.33 -13.35
CA TYR A 73 -4.20 4.88 -13.47
C TYR A 73 -5.51 4.08 -13.62
N VAL A 74 -6.31 4.44 -14.63
CA VAL A 74 -7.64 3.87 -14.87
C VAL A 74 -7.60 2.36 -15.14
N THR A 75 -6.58 1.86 -15.84
CA THR A 75 -6.42 0.42 -16.09
C THR A 75 -6.08 -0.33 -14.80
N ALA A 76 -5.16 0.20 -13.98
CA ALA A 76 -4.84 -0.36 -12.68
C ALA A 76 -6.10 -0.41 -11.79
N ALA A 77 -6.90 0.66 -11.75
CA ALA A 77 -8.16 0.70 -11.01
C ALA A 77 -9.11 -0.44 -11.44
N LYS A 78 -9.24 -0.69 -12.75
CA LYS A 78 -10.06 -1.79 -13.25
C LYS A 78 -9.52 -3.16 -12.83
N HIS A 79 -8.21 -3.35 -12.87
CA HIS A 79 -7.58 -4.63 -12.54
C HIS A 79 -7.61 -4.92 -11.03
N LEU A 80 -7.45 -3.89 -10.19
CA LEU A 80 -7.53 -4.01 -8.73
C LEU A 80 -8.95 -4.27 -8.21
N ASN A 81 -9.99 -4.00 -9.00
CA ASN A 81 -11.40 -4.21 -8.66
C ASN A 81 -12.01 -5.49 -9.28
N ARG A 82 -11.21 -6.33 -9.93
CA ARG A 82 -11.64 -7.64 -10.44
C ARG A 82 -11.41 -8.73 -9.40
#